data_AF-A0A077YVI3-F1
#
_entry.id   AF-A0A077YVI3-F1
#
_cell.length_a   1.000
_cell.length_b   1.000
_cell.length_c   1.000
_cell.angle_alpha   90.00
_cell.angle_beta   90.00
_cell.angle_gamma   90.00
#
_symmetry.space_group_name_H-M   'P 1'
#
loop_
_entity.id
_entity.type
_entity.pdbx_description
1 polymer ?
#
loop_
_entity_poly.entity_id
_entity_poly.type
_entity_poly.pdbx_seq_one_letter_code
_entity_poly.pdbx_strand_id
1 'polypeptide(L)'
;MFVSQKESALKGRITPFGVLEGFTIELAASGAFYPVHITLPVTTFFYNLSEDAPLPYFGHCSLETLGRKGYHVPLKGSIQVTLFNPQGSVVKMFIVQYNLADMPPCSQTFVRQRTYFMPTNATREDALEHRSWLHYLIHLRFASSRSRKIYLHSDIRMLFARKSDVDAVGVYSDQIQSHGESSSSQWGSFELRSFNEMPRNPKFSPRKMNRDDMAAAEWQSTSQETKAN
;
A
#
# COMPACT_ATOMS: atom_id res chain seq x y z
N MET A 1 16.91 2.79 -16.43
CA MET A 1 15.58 2.39 -15.89
C MET A 1 15.00 3.58 -15.14
N PHE A 2 14.13 4.36 -15.77
CA PHE A 2 13.51 5.54 -15.16
C PHE A 2 12.51 5.08 -14.09
N VAL A 3 12.91 5.11 -12.82
CA VAL A 3 12.00 4.90 -11.69
C VAL A 3 10.92 5.98 -11.78
N SER A 4 9.66 5.59 -11.89
CA SER A 4 8.56 6.55 -12.10
C SER A 4 8.50 7.55 -10.93
N GLN A 5 8.13 8.81 -11.18
CA GLN A 5 7.97 9.81 -10.13
C GLN A 5 7.00 9.35 -9.04
N LYS A 6 5.90 8.67 -9.41
CA LYS A 6 4.97 8.06 -8.44
C LYS A 6 5.68 7.03 -7.53
N GLU A 7 6.55 6.19 -8.09
CA GLU A 7 7.39 5.28 -7.29
C GLU A 7 8.45 5.99 -6.45
N SER A 8 8.99 7.11 -6.94
CA SER A 8 9.95 7.94 -6.20
C SER A 8 9.26 8.69 -5.04
N ALA A 9 8.04 9.19 -5.22
CA ALA A 9 7.21 9.75 -4.15
C ALA A 9 6.92 8.69 -3.09
N LEU A 10 6.55 7.47 -3.50
CA LEU A 10 6.40 6.33 -2.59
C LEU A 10 7.68 5.99 -1.82
N LYS A 11 8.86 6.36 -2.33
CA LYS A 11 10.16 6.20 -1.66
C LYS A 11 10.61 7.45 -0.91
N GLY A 12 9.83 8.53 -0.87
CA GLY A 12 10.18 9.80 -0.23
C GLY A 12 11.28 10.58 -0.96
N ARG A 13 11.48 10.35 -2.27
CA ARG A 13 12.56 10.97 -3.07
C ARG A 13 12.15 12.25 -3.81
N ILE A 14 10.93 12.74 -3.61
CA ILE A 14 10.43 13.95 -4.25
C ILE A 14 10.10 14.95 -3.14
N THR A 15 10.54 16.20 -3.30
CA THR A 15 10.25 17.27 -2.35
C THR A 15 8.77 17.67 -2.49
N PRO A 16 7.96 17.58 -1.44
CA PRO A 16 6.55 17.97 -1.50
C PRO A 16 6.42 19.49 -1.63
N PHE A 17 5.38 19.95 -2.33
CA PHE A 17 5.04 21.38 -2.40
C PHE A 17 4.44 21.87 -1.09
N GLY A 18 3.72 20.99 -0.38
CA GLY A 18 3.20 21.28 0.95
C GLY A 18 2.72 20.03 1.68
N VAL A 19 2.37 20.24 2.95
CA VAL A 19 1.84 19.24 3.87
C VAL A 19 0.41 19.62 4.23
N LEU A 20 -0.48 18.62 4.20
CA LEU A 20 -1.87 18.71 4.64
C LEU A 20 -2.01 17.91 5.93
N GLU A 21 -2.52 18.57 6.96
CA GLU A 21 -2.75 18.00 8.28
C GLU A 21 -4.19 17.52 8.46
N GLY A 22 -4.42 16.67 9.46
CA GLY A 22 -5.75 16.24 9.90
C GLY A 22 -6.32 15.01 9.18
N PHE A 23 -5.61 14.43 8.21
CA PHE A 23 -5.99 13.14 7.65
C PHE A 23 -5.74 12.02 8.66
N THR A 24 -6.61 11.02 8.68
CA THR A 24 -6.48 9.85 9.53
C THR A 24 -6.77 8.58 8.74
N ILE A 25 -6.25 7.45 9.22
CA ILE A 25 -6.72 6.13 8.79
C ILE A 25 -7.35 5.38 9.94
N GLU A 26 -8.33 4.55 9.62
CA GLU A 26 -8.69 3.39 10.43
C GLU A 26 -8.08 2.13 9.82
N LEU A 27 -7.27 1.43 10.62
CA LEU A 27 -6.62 0.17 10.29
C LEU A 27 -7.35 -0.97 10.98
N ALA A 28 -7.84 -1.92 10.18
CA ALA A 28 -8.48 -3.15 10.65
C ALA A 28 -7.91 -4.36 9.90
N ALA A 29 -8.02 -5.54 10.51
CA ALA A 29 -7.63 -6.79 9.88
C ALA A 29 -8.59 -7.92 10.25
N SER A 30 -8.77 -8.86 9.33
CA SER A 30 -9.61 -10.05 9.52
C SER A 30 -8.90 -11.29 9.01
N GLY A 31 -9.28 -12.46 9.54
CA GLY A 31 -8.68 -13.75 9.22
C GLY A 31 -8.97 -14.77 10.31
N ALA A 32 -7.97 -15.57 10.70
CA ALA A 32 -8.10 -16.54 11.81
C ALA A 32 -8.38 -15.90 13.18
N PHE A 33 -8.10 -14.60 13.32
CA PHE A 33 -8.46 -13.77 14.46
C PHE A 33 -8.68 -12.33 13.99
N TYR A 34 -9.24 -11.50 14.85
CA TYR A 34 -9.60 -10.11 14.56
C TYR A 34 -8.81 -9.20 15.51
N PRO A 35 -7.72 -8.56 15.04
CA PRO A 35 -7.00 -7.60 15.86
C PRO A 35 -7.85 -6.36 16.12
N VAL A 36 -7.58 -5.67 17.23
CA VAL A 36 -8.28 -4.44 17.62
C VAL A 36 -8.10 -3.37 16.54
N HIS A 37 -9.18 -2.70 16.15
CA HIS A 37 -9.13 -1.61 15.18
C HIS A 37 -8.38 -0.41 15.75
N ILE A 38 -7.58 0.26 14.91
CA ILE A 38 -6.73 1.36 15.35
C ILE A 38 -6.89 2.55 14.42
N THR A 39 -7.06 3.73 14.99
CA THR A 39 -7.02 5.00 14.27
C THR A 39 -5.62 5.60 14.37
N LEU A 40 -5.04 6.01 13.23
CA LEU A 40 -3.72 6.61 13.16
C LEU A 40 -3.72 7.90 12.32
N PRO A 41 -2.91 8.90 12.69
CA PRO A 41 -2.77 10.12 11.88
C PRO A 41 -1.99 9.84 10.59
N VAL A 42 -2.30 10.59 9.55
CA VAL A 42 -1.64 10.53 8.24
C VAL A 42 -1.05 11.88 7.92
N THR A 43 0.27 11.94 7.74
CA THR A 43 0.92 13.11 7.15
C THR A 43 0.71 13.04 5.63
N THR A 44 -0.05 13.99 5.09
CA THR A 44 -0.39 14.01 3.67
C THR A 44 0.44 15.05 2.96
N PHE A 45 1.05 14.67 1.85
CA PHE A 45 1.89 15.53 1.04
C PHE A 45 1.25 15.73 -0.33
N PHE A 46 1.38 16.93 -0.89
CA PHE A 46 0.96 17.21 -2.25
C PHE A 46 2.12 17.74 -3.07
N TYR A 47 2.14 17.34 -4.34
CA TYR A 47 3.18 17.72 -5.29
C TYR A 47 2.55 18.60 -6.36
N ASN A 48 3.15 19.76 -6.60
CA ASN A 48 2.81 20.60 -7.73
C ASN A 48 3.68 20.17 -8.92
N LEU A 49 3.09 19.47 -9.88
CA LEU A 49 3.67 19.27 -11.21
C LEU A 49 2.56 19.53 -12.22
N SER A 50 2.91 20.29 -13.26
CA SER A 50 2.12 20.77 -14.42
C SER A 50 0.63 20.46 -14.44
N GLU A 51 -0.18 21.51 -14.69
CA GLU A 51 -1.65 21.51 -14.87
C GLU A 51 -2.24 20.23 -15.50
N ASP A 52 -1.54 19.64 -16.48
CA ASP A 52 -1.99 18.47 -17.25
C ASP A 52 -2.07 17.14 -16.48
N ALA A 53 -1.47 17.02 -15.29
CA ALA A 53 -1.53 15.80 -14.50
C ALA A 53 -1.44 16.08 -13.00
N PRO A 54 -2.56 16.44 -12.32
CA PRO A 54 -2.55 16.64 -10.89
C PRO A 54 -2.14 15.34 -10.20
N LEU A 55 -0.90 15.29 -9.72
CA LEU A 55 -0.39 14.11 -9.03
C LEU A 55 -1.29 13.77 -7.83
N PRO A 56 -1.46 12.47 -7.54
CA PRO A 56 -2.19 12.03 -6.35
C PRO A 56 -1.51 12.57 -5.09
N TYR A 57 -2.31 12.84 -4.06
CA TYR A 57 -1.80 13.08 -2.71
C TYR A 57 -1.03 11.85 -2.23
N PHE A 58 0.06 12.08 -1.49
CA PHE A 58 0.84 11.03 -0.87
C PHE A 58 0.61 11.03 0.64
N GLY A 59 -0.05 10.00 1.15
CA GLY A 59 -0.26 9.79 2.58
C GLY A 59 0.84 8.91 3.18
N HIS A 60 1.44 9.36 4.27
CA HIS A 60 2.37 8.58 5.08
C HIS A 60 1.81 8.42 6.50
N CYS A 61 1.70 7.17 6.94
CA CYS A 61 1.27 6.83 8.30
C CYS A 61 2.35 5.98 8.96
N SER A 62 3.00 6.51 9.99
CA SER A 62 3.96 5.74 10.80
C SER A 62 3.22 4.71 11.66
N LEU A 63 3.79 3.50 11.77
CA LEU A 63 3.30 2.45 12.68
C LEU A 63 4.14 2.34 13.96
N GLU A 64 5.09 3.25 14.18
CA GLU A 64 6.03 3.19 15.31
C GLU A 64 5.33 3.32 16.67
N THR A 65 4.22 4.06 16.73
CA THR A 65 3.39 4.23 17.93
C THR A 65 2.74 2.92 18.40
N LEU A 66 2.64 1.91 17.53
CA LEU A 66 2.13 0.58 17.86
C LEU A 66 3.20 -0.34 18.48
N GLY A 67 4.41 0.19 18.68
CA GLY A 67 5.55 -0.53 19.23
C GLY A 67 6.42 -1.19 18.17
N ARG A 68 7.58 -1.71 18.60
CA ARG A 68 8.67 -2.16 17.72
C ARG A 68 8.29 -3.24 16.70
N LYS A 69 7.32 -4.09 17.02
CA LYS A 69 6.84 -5.15 16.10
C LYS A 69 5.84 -4.62 15.08
N GLY A 70 5.11 -3.56 15.42
CA GLY A 70 3.98 -3.04 14.65
C GLY A 70 2.67 -3.77 14.93
N TYR A 71 1.76 -3.74 13.96
CA TYR A 71 0.39 -4.24 14.11
C TYR A 71 0.30 -5.73 13.79
N HIS A 72 -0.04 -6.55 14.79
CA HIS A 72 -0.11 -8.01 14.65
C HIS A 72 -1.34 -8.44 13.84
N VAL A 73 -1.12 -9.26 12.80
CA VAL A 73 -2.17 -9.71 11.87
C VAL A 73 -2.14 -11.23 11.65
N PRO A 74 -3.24 -11.84 11.21
CA PRO A 74 -3.27 -13.26 10.83
C PRO A 74 -2.25 -13.65 9.75
N LEU A 75 -2.01 -14.96 9.57
CA LEU A 75 -1.16 -15.46 8.47
C LEU A 75 -1.80 -15.26 7.09
N LYS A 76 -3.14 -15.27 7.04
CA LYS A 76 -3.95 -15.10 5.84
C LYS A 76 -5.22 -14.35 6.20
N GLY A 77 -5.63 -13.43 5.35
CA GLY A 77 -6.84 -12.65 5.57
C GLY A 77 -6.90 -11.38 4.73
N SER A 78 -7.56 -10.36 5.28
CA SER A 78 -7.70 -9.05 4.65
C SER A 78 -7.24 -7.95 5.60
N ILE A 79 -6.54 -6.95 5.06
CA ILE A 79 -6.30 -5.67 5.72
C ILE A 79 -7.28 -4.65 5.16
N GLN A 80 -8.03 -4.00 6.03
CA GLN A 80 -8.87 -2.86 5.67
C GLN A 80 -8.20 -1.59 6.16
N VAL A 81 -8.04 -0.61 5.25
CA VAL A 81 -7.56 0.72 5.57
C VAL A 81 -8.56 1.74 5.03
N THR A 82 -9.24 2.44 5.93
CA THR A 82 -10.15 3.53 5.54
C THR A 82 -9.45 4.85 5.76
N LEU A 83 -9.22 5.60 4.69
CA LEU A 83 -8.63 6.94 4.73
C LEU A 83 -9.74 8.00 4.88
N PHE A 84 -9.60 8.86 5.87
CA PHE A 84 -10.50 9.98 6.15
C PHE A 84 -9.81 11.31 5.90
N ASN A 85 -10.57 12.27 5.38
CA ASN A 85 -10.13 13.66 5.28
C ASN A 85 -10.31 14.38 6.65
N PRO A 86 -9.79 15.61 6.80
CA PRO A 86 -9.93 16.37 8.05
C PRO A 86 -11.38 16.69 8.47
N GLN A 87 -12.33 16.54 7.56
CA GLN A 87 -13.77 16.72 7.84
C GLN A 87 -14.43 15.42 8.32
N GLY A 88 -13.68 14.31 8.46
CA GLY A 88 -14.18 13.00 8.85
C GLY A 88 -14.89 12.24 7.72
N SER A 89 -14.83 12.74 6.49
CA SER A 89 -15.41 12.05 5.32
C SER A 89 -14.44 11.01 4.77
N VAL A 90 -14.97 9.87 4.31
CA VAL A 90 -14.17 8.81 3.69
C VAL A 90 -13.65 9.27 2.34
N VAL A 91 -12.32 9.24 2.17
CA VAL A 91 -11.64 9.47 0.89
C VAL A 91 -11.55 8.17 0.11
N LYS A 92 -11.07 7.10 0.75
CA LYS A 92 -10.93 5.78 0.13
C LYS A 92 -10.90 4.69 1.18
N MET A 93 -11.64 3.62 0.93
CA MET A 93 -11.48 2.35 1.62
C MET A 93 -10.64 1.39 0.75
N PHE A 94 -9.54 0.89 1.31
CA PHE A 94 -8.71 -0.15 0.72
C PHE A 94 -9.00 -1.49 1.40
N ILE A 95 -9.23 -2.53 0.61
CA ILE A 95 -9.39 -3.91 1.10
C ILE A 95 -8.31 -4.76 0.44
N VAL A 96 -7.23 -5.03 1.17
CA VAL A 96 -6.06 -5.74 0.67
C VAL A 96 -6.04 -7.17 1.19
N GLN A 97 -6.37 -8.12 0.32
CA GLN A 97 -6.25 -9.54 0.60
C GLN A 97 -4.78 -9.99 0.56
N TYR A 98 -4.38 -10.82 1.51
CA TYR A 98 -3.02 -11.36 1.60
C TYR A 98 -3.01 -12.80 2.10
N ASN A 99 -1.97 -13.55 1.70
CA ASN A 99 -1.67 -14.88 2.21
C ASN A 99 -0.15 -15.03 2.40
N LEU A 100 0.26 -15.13 3.66
CA LEU A 100 1.65 -15.21 4.12
C LEU A 100 1.90 -16.47 4.95
N ALA A 101 1.06 -17.51 4.80
CA ALA A 101 1.21 -18.78 5.52
C ALA A 101 2.57 -19.47 5.25
N ASP A 102 3.14 -19.26 4.07
CA ASP A 102 4.44 -19.78 3.63
C ASP A 102 5.62 -18.86 3.99
N MET A 103 5.38 -17.73 4.67
CA MET A 103 6.43 -16.79 5.03
C MET A 103 7.39 -17.42 6.07
N PRO A 104 8.71 -17.50 5.79
CA PRO A 104 9.68 -18.02 6.75
C PRO A 104 9.77 -17.11 7.99
N PRO A 105 10.26 -17.61 9.14
CA PRO A 105 10.61 -16.76 10.27
C PRO A 105 11.55 -15.62 9.88
N CYS A 106 11.51 -14.53 10.64
CA CYS A 106 12.53 -13.46 10.57
C CYS A 106 12.71 -12.88 9.16
N SER A 107 11.62 -12.83 8.39
CA SER A 107 11.59 -12.39 7.00
C SER A 107 10.69 -11.17 6.87
N GLN A 108 10.74 -10.51 5.72
CA GLN A 108 9.87 -9.39 5.37
C GLN A 108 9.48 -9.44 3.89
N THR A 109 8.33 -8.87 3.59
CA THR A 109 7.81 -8.67 2.24
C THR A 109 6.89 -7.44 2.24
N PHE A 110 6.27 -7.16 1.11
CA PHE A 110 5.25 -6.13 1.04
C PHE A 110 4.12 -6.56 0.10
N VAL A 111 2.95 -5.97 0.29
CA VAL A 111 1.84 -6.02 -0.65
C VAL A 111 1.59 -4.59 -1.15
N ARG A 112 1.38 -4.44 -2.45
CA ARG A 112 0.86 -3.21 -3.05
C ARG A 112 -0.49 -3.50 -3.64
N GLN A 113 -1.49 -2.69 -3.33
CA GLN A 113 -2.73 -2.67 -4.09
C GLN A 113 -2.72 -1.41 -4.95
N ARG A 114 -2.98 -1.57 -6.25
CA ARG A 114 -3.15 -0.46 -7.20
C ARG A 114 -4.58 -0.46 -7.69
N THR A 115 -5.25 0.68 -7.66
CA THR A 115 -6.59 0.86 -8.22
C THR A 115 -6.51 1.81 -9.40
N TYR A 116 -6.95 1.31 -10.54
CA TYR A 116 -6.97 2.01 -11.80
C TYR A 116 -8.38 2.37 -12.19
N PHE A 117 -8.58 3.57 -12.70
CA PHE A 117 -9.77 3.92 -13.45
C PHE A 117 -9.48 3.68 -14.93
N MET A 118 -10.01 2.58 -15.47
CA MET A 118 -9.57 2.07 -16.76
C MET A 118 -10.73 1.46 -17.55
N PRO A 119 -10.58 1.35 -18.88
CA PRO A 119 -11.54 0.69 -19.76
C PRO A 119 -11.89 -0.72 -19.27
N THR A 120 -13.16 -1.11 -19.36
CA THR A 120 -13.65 -2.43 -18.95
C THR A 120 -13.01 -3.58 -19.74
N ASN A 121 -12.66 -3.34 -21.00
CA ASN A 121 -11.98 -4.30 -21.86
C ASN A 121 -10.45 -4.28 -21.74
N ALA A 122 -9.86 -3.31 -21.03
CA ALA A 122 -8.41 -3.26 -20.83
C ALA A 122 -7.95 -4.42 -19.92
N THR A 123 -6.76 -4.92 -20.19
CA THR A 123 -6.05 -5.90 -19.35
C THR A 123 -5.31 -5.22 -18.20
N ARG A 124 -4.76 -6.02 -17.29
CA ARG A 124 -3.90 -5.50 -16.23
C ARG A 124 -2.59 -4.95 -16.79
N GLU A 125 -2.09 -5.58 -17.85
CA GLU A 125 -0.87 -5.19 -18.56
C GLU A 125 -1.07 -3.80 -19.18
N ASP A 126 -2.20 -3.57 -19.85
CA ASP A 126 -2.58 -2.24 -20.37
C ASP A 126 -2.60 -1.20 -19.23
N ALA A 127 -3.19 -1.54 -18.09
CA ALA A 127 -3.25 -0.63 -16.93
C ALA A 127 -1.87 -0.25 -16.39
N LEU A 128 -0.89 -1.15 -16.46
CA LEU A 128 0.50 -0.89 -16.03
C LEU A 128 1.23 0.05 -17.00
N GLU A 129 0.88 0.00 -18.29
CA GLU A 129 1.40 0.88 -19.34
C GLU A 129 0.77 2.27 -19.26
N HIS A 130 -0.54 2.34 -19.03
CA HIS A 130 -1.31 3.57 -18.92
C HIS A 130 -1.26 4.16 -17.51
N ARG A 131 -0.12 4.74 -17.15
CA ARG A 131 0.14 5.32 -15.81
C ARG A 131 -0.82 6.43 -15.38
N SER A 132 -1.48 7.10 -16.32
CA SER A 132 -2.47 8.13 -16.04
C SER A 132 -3.66 7.53 -15.30
N TRP A 133 -4.10 6.31 -15.66
CA TRP A 133 -5.23 5.59 -15.06
C TRP A 133 -5.08 5.27 -13.57
N LEU A 134 -3.85 5.26 -13.02
CA LEU A 134 -3.61 4.95 -11.62
C LEU A 134 -4.13 6.09 -10.71
N HIS A 135 -5.21 5.79 -9.99
CA HIS A 135 -5.87 6.71 -9.06
C HIS A 135 -5.45 6.49 -7.61
N TYR A 136 -5.41 5.23 -7.18
CA TYR A 136 -5.11 4.87 -5.80
C TYR A 136 -4.00 3.82 -5.75
N LEU A 137 -3.15 3.90 -4.73
CA LEU A 137 -2.17 2.88 -4.43
C LEU A 137 -1.98 2.82 -2.92
N ILE A 138 -1.98 1.63 -2.34
CA ILE A 138 -1.56 1.43 -0.95
C ILE A 138 -0.40 0.43 -0.90
N HIS A 139 0.59 0.72 -0.05
CA HIS A 139 1.77 -0.11 0.16
C HIS A 139 1.86 -0.50 1.63
N LEU A 140 1.79 -1.81 1.87
CA LEU A 140 1.79 -2.43 3.18
C LEU A 140 3.03 -3.31 3.33
N ARG A 141 3.83 -3.08 4.37
CA ARG A 141 5.04 -3.87 4.66
C ARG A 141 4.73 -4.91 5.73
N PHE A 142 5.03 -6.16 5.45
CA PHE A 142 4.81 -7.28 6.36
C PHE A 142 6.14 -7.86 6.83
N ALA A 143 6.21 -8.21 8.12
CA ALA A 143 7.35 -8.90 8.69
C ALA A 143 6.90 -10.08 9.55
N SER A 144 7.64 -11.18 9.48
CA SER A 144 7.48 -12.32 10.36
C SER A 144 8.44 -12.23 11.55
N SER A 145 7.95 -12.61 12.72
CA SER A 145 8.78 -12.80 13.92
C SER A 145 9.48 -14.16 13.91
N ARG A 146 10.32 -14.42 14.91
CA ARG A 146 10.96 -15.74 15.13
C ARG A 146 9.94 -16.86 15.29
N SER A 147 8.80 -16.59 15.96
CA SER A 147 7.68 -17.53 16.11
C SER A 147 6.67 -17.48 14.96
N ARG A 148 7.06 -16.91 13.80
CA ARG A 148 6.25 -16.81 12.57
C ARG A 148 4.97 -15.98 12.65
N LYS A 149 4.71 -15.28 13.76
CA LYS A 149 3.65 -14.26 13.83
C LYS A 149 3.94 -13.14 12.83
N ILE A 150 2.91 -12.63 12.15
CA ILE A 150 3.00 -11.62 11.09
C ILE A 150 2.59 -10.25 11.63
N TYR A 151 3.30 -9.22 11.21
CA TYR A 151 3.02 -7.84 11.59
C TYR A 151 3.10 -6.91 10.39
N LEU A 152 2.19 -5.94 10.31
CA LEU A 152 2.42 -4.72 9.54
C LEU A 152 3.43 -3.86 10.30
N HIS A 153 4.47 -3.38 9.62
CA HIS A 153 5.57 -2.67 10.27
C HIS A 153 6.01 -1.42 9.50
N SER A 154 6.81 -0.58 10.19
CA SER A 154 7.38 0.67 9.69
C SER A 154 6.32 1.72 9.36
N ASP A 155 5.63 1.59 8.22
CA ASP A 155 4.68 2.57 7.75
C ASP A 155 3.64 1.98 6.78
N ILE A 156 2.53 2.70 6.66
CA ILE A 156 1.56 2.57 5.57
C ILE A 156 1.74 3.78 4.65
N ARG A 157 1.90 3.52 3.35
CA ARG A 157 2.06 4.56 2.33
C ARG A 157 0.93 4.47 1.33
N MET A 158 0.32 5.61 1.02
CA MET A 158 -0.82 5.70 0.12
C MET A 158 -0.59 6.77 -0.94
N LEU A 159 -1.04 6.50 -2.17
CA LEU A 159 -1.34 7.51 -3.17
C LEU A 159 -2.86 7.53 -3.35
N PHE A 160 -3.46 8.71 -3.40
CA PHE A 160 -4.89 8.87 -3.64
C PHE A 160 -5.17 10.10 -4.50
N ALA A 161 -6.05 9.95 -5.49
CA ALA A 161 -6.37 11.00 -6.43
C ALA A 161 -7.00 12.22 -5.74
N ARG A 162 -6.76 13.41 -6.30
CA ARG A 162 -7.42 14.66 -5.88
C ARG A 162 -8.82 14.82 -6.46
N LYS A 163 -9.06 14.19 -7.61
CA LYS A 163 -10.26 14.30 -8.43
C LYS A 163 -11.23 13.17 -8.09
N SER A 164 -12.53 13.43 -8.22
CA SER A 164 -13.54 12.38 -8.14
C SER A 164 -13.39 11.42 -9.33
N ASP A 165 -13.89 10.19 -9.19
CA ASP A 165 -13.83 9.21 -10.29
C ASP A 165 -14.54 9.75 -11.55
N VAL A 166 -15.59 10.58 -11.37
CA VAL A 166 -16.35 11.24 -12.44
C VAL A 166 -15.51 12.28 -13.19
N ASP A 167 -14.78 13.13 -12.46
CA ASP A 167 -13.88 14.11 -13.10
C ASP A 167 -12.78 13.42 -13.91
N ALA A 168 -12.36 12.23 -13.47
CA ALA A 168 -11.38 11.45 -14.19
C ALA A 168 -11.94 10.89 -15.49
N VAL A 169 -13.21 10.46 -15.55
CA VAL A 169 -13.89 10.09 -16.81
C VAL A 169 -13.73 11.20 -17.84
N GLY A 170 -14.06 12.45 -17.46
CA GLY A 170 -13.95 13.61 -18.34
C GLY A 170 -12.53 13.83 -18.87
N VAL A 171 -11.54 13.78 -17.97
CA VAL A 171 -10.13 13.91 -18.36
C VAL A 171 -9.68 12.79 -19.30
N TYR A 172 -10.12 11.54 -19.07
CA TYR A 172 -9.75 10.43 -19.93
C TYR A 172 -10.52 10.43 -21.25
N SER A 173 -11.79 10.86 -21.27
CA SER A 173 -12.53 11.04 -22.52
C SER A 173 -11.88 12.12 -23.39
N ASP A 174 -11.33 13.17 -22.79
CA ASP A 174 -10.58 14.20 -23.51
C ASP A 174 -9.23 13.66 -24.02
N GLN A 175 -8.51 12.90 -23.21
CA GLN A 175 -7.26 12.25 -23.64
C GLN A 175 -7.48 11.23 -24.76
N ILE A 176 -8.56 10.43 -24.70
CA ILE A 176 -8.93 9.48 -25.75
C ILE A 176 -9.29 10.21 -27.04
N GLN A 177 -10.02 11.32 -26.98
CA GLN A 177 -10.31 12.14 -28.16
C GLN A 177 -9.05 12.73 -28.79
N SER A 178 -8.07 13.15 -27.97
CA SER A 178 -6.79 13.66 -28.47
C SER A 178 -5.92 12.58 -29.14
N HIS A 179 -6.05 11.33 -28.73
CA HIS A 179 -5.40 10.17 -29.33
C HIS A 179 -6.22 9.58 -30.48
N GLY A 180 -6.60 10.42 -31.45
CA GLY A 180 -7.20 9.98 -32.71
C GLY A 180 -8.65 9.50 -32.59
N GLU A 181 -9.52 10.14 -33.37
CA GLU A 181 -10.98 9.92 -33.42
C GLU A 181 -11.43 8.48 -33.77
N SER A 182 -10.51 7.55 -34.05
CA SER A 182 -10.85 6.16 -34.39
C SER A 182 -10.86 5.18 -33.23
N SER A 183 -10.48 5.56 -32.00
CA SER A 183 -10.39 4.61 -30.87
C SER A 183 -11.43 4.79 -29.76
N SER A 184 -12.16 5.91 -29.66
CA SER A 184 -13.10 6.14 -28.55
C SER A 184 -14.23 5.10 -28.46
N SER A 185 -14.68 4.59 -29.61
CA SER A 185 -15.66 3.50 -29.69
C SER A 185 -15.10 2.13 -29.28
N GLN A 186 -13.78 1.97 -29.24
CA GLN A 186 -13.12 0.69 -28.95
C GLN A 186 -12.96 0.42 -27.45
N TRP A 187 -12.80 1.43 -26.59
CA TRP A 187 -12.47 1.23 -25.18
C TRP A 187 -13.69 0.97 -24.27
N GLY A 188 -14.92 1.11 -24.77
CA GLY A 188 -16.12 0.84 -23.98
C GLY A 188 -16.23 1.73 -22.73
N SER A 189 -16.97 1.27 -21.71
CA SER A 189 -17.10 1.99 -20.43
C SER A 189 -15.86 1.84 -19.56
N PHE A 190 -15.65 2.80 -18.67
CA PHE A 190 -14.58 2.76 -17.68
C PHE A 190 -15.09 2.29 -16.31
N GLU A 191 -14.20 1.68 -15.54
CA GLU A 191 -14.47 1.24 -14.17
C GLU A 191 -13.23 1.33 -13.27
N LEU A 192 -13.45 1.29 -11.96
CA LEU A 192 -12.37 1.12 -10.99
C LEU A 192 -12.04 -0.36 -10.79
N ARG A 193 -10.83 -0.79 -11.17
CA ARG A 193 -10.32 -2.14 -10.89
C ARG A 193 -9.08 -2.10 -10.01
N SER A 194 -9.05 -2.97 -9.00
CA SER A 194 -7.95 -3.05 -8.03
C SER A 194 -7.15 -4.33 -8.18
N PHE A 195 -5.82 -4.23 -8.13
CA PHE A 195 -4.90 -5.35 -8.27
C PHE A 195 -3.92 -5.41 -7.10
N ASN A 196 -3.83 -6.58 -6.46
CA ASN A 196 -2.85 -6.83 -5.40
C ASN A 196 -1.58 -7.44 -5.99
N GLU A 197 -0.44 -6.90 -5.58
CA GLU A 197 0.88 -7.25 -6.09
C GLU A 197 1.81 -7.56 -4.93
N MET A 198 2.53 -8.66 -5.05
CA MET A 198 3.61 -9.04 -4.14
C MET A 198 4.87 -9.31 -4.95
N PRO A 199 6.07 -9.12 -4.36
CA PRO A 199 7.30 -9.66 -4.93
C PRO A 199 7.14 -11.15 -5.23
N ARG A 200 7.68 -11.61 -6.36
CA ARG A 200 7.69 -13.04 -6.73
C ARG A 200 9.09 -13.64 -6.67
N ASN A 201 10.12 -12.88 -7.03
CA ASN A 201 11.50 -13.36 -7.05
C ASN A 201 12.48 -12.31 -6.47
N PRO A 202 12.82 -12.39 -5.17
CA PRO A 202 12.27 -13.32 -4.16
C PRO A 202 10.92 -12.82 -3.61
N LYS A 203 10.04 -13.73 -3.20
CA LYS A 203 8.77 -13.40 -2.53
C LYS A 203 8.99 -12.83 -1.12
N PHE A 204 10.03 -13.30 -0.43
CA PHE A 204 10.40 -12.90 0.91
C PHE A 204 11.88 -12.51 0.94
N SER A 205 12.23 -11.57 1.81
CA SER A 205 13.62 -11.18 2.06
C SER A 205 13.94 -11.36 3.54
N PRO A 206 15.18 -11.70 3.93
CA PRO A 206 15.58 -11.71 5.33
C PRO A 206 15.36 -10.34 5.97
N ARG A 207 14.83 -10.33 7.20
CA ARG A 207 14.71 -9.12 8.01
C ARG A 207 15.93 -9.03 8.94
N LYS A 208 16.65 -7.92 8.89
CA LYS A 208 17.71 -7.63 9.87
C LYS A 208 17.08 -7.54 11.26
N MET A 209 17.48 -8.43 12.15
CA MET A 209 17.18 -8.38 13.58
C MET A 209 18.07 -7.33 14.24
N ASN A 210 17.52 -6.53 15.14
CA ASN A 210 18.36 -5.71 16.01
C ASN A 210 19.00 -6.59 17.09
N ARG A 211 20.10 -6.13 17.69
CA ARG A 211 20.86 -6.84 18.74
C ARG A 211 19.98 -7.45 19.85
N ASP A 212 18.89 -6.79 20.23
CA ASP A 212 17.97 -7.29 21.26
C ASP A 212 17.18 -8.55 20.81
N ASP A 213 16.81 -8.63 19.52
CA ASP A 213 16.21 -9.84 18.95
C ASP A 213 17.24 -10.98 18.88
N MET A 214 18.54 -10.65 18.72
CA MET A 214 19.64 -11.61 18.81
C MET A 214 19.88 -12.07 20.26
N ALA A 215 19.81 -11.17 21.24
CA ALA A 215 19.92 -11.52 22.66
C ALA A 215 18.77 -12.46 23.07
N ALA A 216 17.53 -12.16 22.66
CA ALA A 216 16.41 -13.07 22.86
C ALA A 216 16.58 -14.41 22.13
N ALA A 217 17.31 -14.44 21.00
CA ALA A 217 17.62 -15.65 20.26
C ALA A 217 18.67 -16.54 20.96
N GLU A 218 19.70 -15.96 21.56
CA GLU A 218 20.74 -16.67 22.30
C GLU A 218 20.15 -17.33 23.55
N TRP A 219 19.39 -16.58 24.36
CA TRP A 219 18.75 -17.10 25.58
C TRP A 219 17.80 -18.28 25.30
N GLN A 220 17.06 -18.27 24.19
CA GLN A 220 16.17 -19.38 23.82
C GLN A 220 16.91 -20.63 23.36
N SER A 221 18.05 -20.49 22.69
CA SER A 221 18.89 -21.64 22.29
C SER A 221 19.47 -22.35 23.50
N THR A 222 20.03 -21.58 24.44
CA THR A 222 20.60 -22.11 25.69
C THR A 222 19.54 -22.81 26.55
N SER A 223 18.30 -22.32 26.51
CA SER A 223 17.17 -22.94 27.24
C SER A 223 16.67 -24.25 26.62
N GLN A 224 16.91 -24.47 25.31
CA GLN A 224 16.57 -25.73 24.65
C GLN A 224 17.65 -26.80 24.86
N GLU A 225 18.93 -26.40 24.85
CA GLU A 225 20.05 -27.33 25.14
C GLU A 225 20.01 -27.85 26.57
N THR A 226 19.65 -27.00 27.54
CA THR A 226 19.54 -27.42 28.96
C THR A 226 18.36 -28.33 29.27
N LYS A 227 17.41 -28.53 28.33
CA LYS A 227 16.33 -29.52 28.46
C LYS A 227 16.63 -30.85 27.79
N ALA A 228 17.72 -30.95 27.02
CA ALA A 228 18.10 -32.15 26.31
C ALA A 228 19.16 -33.01 27.04
N ASN A 229 19.71 -32.50 28.15
CA ASN A 229 20.57 -33.23 29.08
C ASN A 229 19.83 -33.51 30.39
#